data_AF-A0A414QMK5-F1
#
_entry.id   AF-A0A414QMK5-F1
#
_cell.length_a   1.000
_cell.length_b   1.000
_cell.length_c   1.000
_cell.angle_alpha   90.00
_cell.angle_beta   90.00
_cell.angle_gamma   90.00
#
_symmetry.space_group_name_H-M   'P 1'
#
loop_
_entity.id
_entity.type
_entity.pdbx_description
1 polymer ?
#
loop_
_entity_poly.entity_id
_entity_poly.type
_entity_poly.pdbx_seq_one_letter_code
_entity_poly.pdbx_strand_id
1 'polypeptide(L)'
;MAYTDYAFYKNEYYGDVVPETDFPKYADRASDRVDEITFDRLADGLPNDSRANKKVQKAVCSVAEALYQIDSIKNTLLNNLGTVETEDGKVTGKTVSSVTAGSESITYSTGMSDASKTVYAQACMDKKVENILIRQIAGEYLYGVTDDSGVCLLYAGI
;
A
#
# COMPACT_ATOMS: atom_id res chain seq x y z
N MET A 1 12.16 -5.81 11.47
CA MET A 1 13.42 -5.03 11.37
C MET A 1 13.58 -4.68 9.91
N ALA A 2 13.69 -3.40 9.58
CA ALA A 2 13.69 -2.96 8.20
C ALA A 2 14.94 -3.46 7.45
N TYR A 3 14.73 -4.02 6.25
CA TYR A 3 15.83 -4.42 5.36
C TYR A 3 16.45 -3.24 4.58
N THR A 4 15.90 -2.03 4.72
CA THR A 4 16.26 -0.86 3.93
C THR A 4 16.41 0.42 4.76
N ASP A 5 17.35 1.26 4.34
CA ASP A 5 17.57 2.59 4.89
C ASP A 5 17.01 3.68 3.97
N TYR A 6 16.70 4.85 4.55
CA TYR A 6 16.25 6.02 3.79
C TYR A 6 17.30 6.48 2.76
N ALA A 7 18.59 6.33 3.08
CA ALA A 7 19.68 6.65 2.15
C ALA A 7 19.61 5.79 0.88
N PHE A 8 19.24 4.51 0.99
CA PHE A 8 19.06 3.62 -0.16
C PHE A 8 17.83 4.03 -0.98
N TYR A 9 16.72 4.32 -0.29
CA TYR A 9 15.47 4.76 -0.92
C TYR A 9 15.68 6.01 -1.79
N LYS A 10 16.44 6.99 -1.32
CA LYS A 10 16.69 8.24 -2.05
C LYS A 10 17.76 8.13 -3.13
N ASN A 11 18.87 7.42 -2.85
CA ASN A 11 20.04 7.43 -3.74
C ASN A 11 20.10 6.28 -4.74
N GLU A 12 19.53 5.11 -4.42
CA GLU A 12 19.57 3.93 -5.31
C GLU A 12 18.20 3.61 -5.93
N TYR A 13 17.13 3.78 -5.16
CA TYR A 13 15.76 3.54 -5.62
C TYR A 13 15.13 4.78 -6.27
N TYR A 14 15.58 5.99 -5.89
CA TYR A 14 15.10 7.28 -6.40
C TYR A 14 13.60 7.49 -6.16
N GLY A 15 13.10 7.09 -4.98
CA GLY A 15 11.71 7.29 -4.60
C GLY A 15 11.46 8.67 -4.00
N ASP A 16 10.38 9.33 -4.43
CA ASP A 16 9.97 10.67 -3.96
C ASP A 16 8.63 10.67 -3.21
N VAL A 17 7.98 9.50 -3.08
CA VAL A 17 6.61 9.39 -2.57
C VAL A 17 6.54 9.46 -1.04
N VAL A 18 7.44 8.78 -0.32
CA VAL A 18 7.42 8.67 1.14
C VAL A 18 8.31 9.74 1.80
N PRO A 19 7.80 10.54 2.75
CA PRO A 19 8.61 11.49 3.52
C PRO A 19 9.52 10.78 4.52
N GLU A 20 10.66 11.39 4.85
CA GLU A 20 11.69 10.82 5.73
C GLU A 20 11.19 10.47 7.13
N THR A 21 10.25 11.26 7.68
CA THR A 21 9.68 11.04 9.02
C THR A 21 8.89 9.75 9.11
N ASP A 22 8.22 9.37 8.03
CA ASP A 22 7.31 8.22 8.02
C ASP A 22 7.97 6.99 7.41
N PHE A 23 9.08 7.18 6.68
CA PHE A 23 9.85 6.10 6.08
C PHE A 23 10.15 4.93 7.04
N PRO A 24 10.69 5.11 8.26
CA PRO A 24 11.00 3.98 9.13
C PRO A 24 9.76 3.14 9.49
N LYS A 25 8.59 3.78 9.65
CA LYS A 25 7.32 3.09 9.92
C LYS A 25 6.87 2.25 8.73
N TYR A 26 6.97 2.79 7.50
CA TYR A 26 6.56 2.06 6.30
C TYR A 26 7.60 1.01 5.89
N ALA A 27 8.89 1.24 6.16
CA ALA A 27 9.94 0.27 5.90
C ALA A 27 9.81 -0.99 6.75
N ASP A 28 9.48 -0.85 8.04
CA ASP A 28 9.26 -2.02 8.91
C ASP A 28 8.00 -2.79 8.48
N ARG A 29 6.88 -2.09 8.25
CA ARG A 29 5.65 -2.72 7.73
C ARG A 29 5.85 -3.38 6.37
N ALA A 30 6.63 -2.77 5.47
CA ALA A 30 6.93 -3.34 4.16
C ALA A 30 7.82 -4.57 4.28
N SER A 31 8.76 -4.58 5.23
CA SER A 31 9.62 -5.74 5.50
C SER A 31 8.79 -6.92 6.01
N ASP A 32 7.89 -6.71 6.96
CA ASP A 32 6.97 -7.75 7.44
C ASP A 32 6.12 -8.34 6.28
N ARG A 33 5.66 -7.51 5.35
CA ARG A 33 4.91 -7.99 4.17
C ARG A 33 5.79 -8.78 3.19
N VAL A 34 7.05 -8.39 3.02
CA VAL A 34 8.00 -9.12 2.18
C VAL A 34 8.35 -10.47 2.82
N ASP A 35 8.47 -10.53 4.15
CA ASP A 35 8.66 -11.78 4.89
C ASP A 35 7.46 -12.73 4.72
N GLU A 36 6.23 -12.22 4.83
CA GLU A 36 5.00 -12.97 4.53
C GLU A 36 5.01 -13.55 3.11
N ILE A 37 5.50 -12.79 2.12
CA ILE A 37 5.54 -13.22 0.70
C ILE A 37 6.65 -14.23 0.42
N THR A 38 7.77 -14.11 1.12
CA THR A 38 8.95 -14.97 0.97
C THR A 38 8.94 -16.18 1.92
N PHE A 39 7.88 -16.36 2.69
CA PHE A 39 7.71 -17.44 3.66
C PHE A 39 8.82 -17.45 4.73
N ASP A 40 9.15 -16.27 5.26
CA ASP A 40 10.18 -16.05 6.29
C ASP A 40 11.59 -16.56 5.91
N ARG A 41 11.86 -16.77 4.61
CA ARG A 41 13.18 -17.23 4.14
C ARG A 41 14.29 -16.20 4.34
N LEU A 42 13.92 -14.92 4.41
CA LEU A 42 14.85 -13.81 4.66
C LEU A 42 15.15 -13.61 6.16
N ALA A 43 14.54 -14.40 7.05
CA ALA A 43 14.73 -14.28 8.50
C ALA A 43 16.17 -14.59 8.96
N ASP A 44 16.92 -15.41 8.20
CA ASP A 44 18.32 -15.74 8.50
C ASP A 44 19.30 -14.67 7.98
N GLY A 45 18.80 -13.68 7.21
CA GLY A 45 19.58 -12.56 6.70
C GLY A 45 19.37 -12.30 5.21
N LEU A 46 19.96 -11.19 4.73
CA LEU A 46 19.97 -10.89 3.30
C LEU A 46 20.94 -11.84 2.56
N PRO A 47 20.61 -12.24 1.32
CA PRO A 47 21.50 -13.08 0.51
C PRO A 47 22.86 -12.39 0.31
N ASN A 48 23.93 -13.18 0.33
CA ASN A 48 25.32 -12.71 0.17
C ASN A 48 25.57 -12.08 -1.21
N ASP A 49 24.75 -12.43 -2.20
CA ASP A 49 24.77 -11.82 -3.53
C ASP A 49 24.34 -10.35 -3.49
N SER A 50 25.30 -9.45 -3.75
CA SER A 50 25.05 -7.99 -3.79
C SER A 50 23.90 -7.60 -4.73
N ARG A 51 23.70 -8.35 -5.83
CA ARG A 51 22.58 -8.12 -6.77
C ARG A 51 21.24 -8.57 -6.19
N ALA A 52 21.21 -9.71 -5.49
CA ALA A 52 20.01 -10.23 -4.85
C ALA A 52 19.58 -9.32 -3.70
N ASN A 53 20.54 -8.89 -2.87
CA ASN A 53 20.33 -7.95 -1.79
C ASN A 53 19.71 -6.63 -2.31
N LYS A 54 20.31 -5.99 -3.31
CA LYS A 54 19.76 -4.76 -3.93
C LYS A 54 18.33 -4.96 -4.45
N LYS A 55 17.99 -6.14 -5.00
CA LYS A 55 16.63 -6.42 -5.48
C LYS A 55 15.63 -6.54 -4.32
N VAL A 56 16.00 -7.21 -3.22
CA VAL A 56 15.17 -7.29 -2.01
C VAL A 56 14.92 -5.89 -1.45
N GLN A 57 15.97 -5.07 -1.37
CA GLN A 57 15.84 -3.68 -0.90
C GLN A 57 14.90 -2.85 -1.80
N LYS A 58 15.00 -2.99 -3.14
CA LYS A 58 14.05 -2.34 -4.07
C LYS A 58 12.61 -2.87 -3.94
N ALA A 59 12.43 -4.15 -3.62
CA ALA A 59 11.12 -4.73 -3.34
C ALA A 59 10.49 -4.08 -2.10
N VAL A 60 11.25 -3.95 -1.01
CA VAL A 60 10.78 -3.29 0.22
C VAL A 60 10.45 -1.83 -0.01
N CYS A 61 11.27 -1.09 -0.78
CA CYS A 61 10.99 0.31 -1.13
C CYS A 61 9.68 0.46 -1.92
N SER A 62 9.46 -0.37 -2.94
CA SER A 62 8.23 -0.30 -3.75
C SER A 62 6.97 -0.70 -2.97
N VAL A 63 7.07 -1.67 -2.06
CA VAL A 63 5.98 -2.00 -1.14
C VAL A 63 5.70 -0.86 -0.15
N ALA A 64 6.73 -0.19 0.36
CA ALA A 64 6.58 0.95 1.26
C ALA A 64 5.84 2.12 0.58
N GLU A 65 6.16 2.41 -0.68
CA GLU A 65 5.44 3.43 -1.47
C GLU A 65 3.97 3.06 -1.68
N ALA A 66 3.69 1.79 -2.02
CA ALA A 66 2.33 1.31 -2.21
C ALA A 66 1.50 1.43 -0.92
N LEU A 67 2.08 1.06 0.23
CA LEU A 67 1.42 1.19 1.54
C LEU A 67 1.16 2.66 1.89
N TYR A 68 2.11 3.56 1.61
CA TYR A 68 1.93 4.98 1.83
C TYR A 68 0.81 5.57 0.97
N GLN A 69 0.73 5.18 -0.30
CA GLN A 69 -0.35 5.62 -1.20
C GLN A 69 -1.72 5.14 -0.70
N ILE A 70 -1.82 3.89 -0.25
CA ILE A 70 -3.07 3.33 0.31
C ILE A 70 -3.48 4.10 1.58
N ASP A 71 -2.55 4.34 2.51
CA ASP A 71 -2.84 5.07 3.74
C ASP A 71 -3.17 6.55 3.45
N SER A 72 -2.54 7.17 2.44
CA SER A 72 -2.88 8.54 2.01
C SER A 72 -4.31 8.63 1.47
N ILE A 73 -4.73 7.68 0.63
CA ILE A 73 -6.10 7.59 0.11
C ILE A 73 -7.07 7.37 1.28
N LYS A 74 -6.76 6.44 2.18
CA LYS A 74 -7.58 6.18 3.37
C LYS A 74 -7.79 7.42 4.22
N ASN A 75 -6.73 8.20 4.47
CA ASN A 75 -6.82 9.45 5.21
C ASN A 75 -7.68 10.49 4.48
N THR A 76 -7.52 10.65 3.16
CA THR A 76 -8.38 11.56 2.38
C THR A 76 -9.86 11.14 2.40
N LEU A 77 -10.16 9.85 2.35
CA LEU A 77 -11.52 9.32 2.45
C LEU A 77 -12.14 9.60 3.83
N LEU A 78 -11.38 9.37 4.91
CA LEU A 78 -11.82 9.65 6.27
C LEU A 78 -12.08 11.15 6.48
N ASN A 79 -11.22 12.02 5.97
CA ASN A 79 -11.41 13.47 6.03
C ASN A 79 -12.61 13.94 5.21
N ASN A 80 -12.85 13.35 4.03
CA ASN A 80 -14.03 13.65 3.21
C ASN A 80 -15.35 13.15 3.82
N LEU A 81 -15.32 12.11 4.66
CA LEU A 81 -16.46 11.68 5.48
C LEU A 81 -16.70 12.62 6.69
N GLY A 82 -15.74 13.48 7.02
CA GLY A 82 -15.69 14.25 8.26
C GLY A 82 -16.35 15.64 8.23
N THR A 83 -16.43 16.36 7.11
CA THR A 83 -16.93 17.75 7.14
C THR A 83 -17.49 18.23 5.80
N VAL A 84 -18.79 18.54 5.78
CA VAL A 84 -19.35 19.64 4.98
C VAL A 84 -19.86 20.66 5.99
N GLU A 85 -19.08 21.70 6.25
CA GLU A 85 -19.63 22.89 6.88
C GLU A 85 -20.32 23.71 5.80
N THR A 86 -21.66 23.72 5.83
CA THR A 86 -22.45 24.74 5.14
C THR A 86 -22.60 25.91 6.10
N GLU A 87 -22.41 27.13 5.60
CA GLU A 87 -22.42 28.41 6.34
C GLU A 87 -23.74 28.76 7.09
N ASP A 88 -24.71 27.84 7.14
CA ASP A 88 -26.06 28.05 7.72
C ASP A 88 -26.34 27.22 9.00
N GLY A 89 -25.31 26.73 9.70
CA GLY A 89 -25.45 26.24 11.09
C GLY A 89 -26.40 25.05 11.31
N LYS A 90 -26.84 24.36 10.24
CA LYS A 90 -27.69 23.17 10.32
C LYS A 90 -26.88 21.92 9.98
N VAL A 91 -26.45 21.22 11.03
CA VAL A 91 -25.73 19.94 10.94
C VAL A 91 -26.64 18.88 10.33
N THR A 92 -26.47 18.64 9.03
CA THR A 92 -27.18 17.57 8.33
C THR A 92 -26.21 16.41 8.19
N GLY A 93 -26.27 15.45 9.12
CA GLY A 93 -25.58 14.17 8.94
C GLY A 93 -26.08 13.52 7.65
N LYS A 94 -25.26 13.53 6.60
CA LYS A 94 -25.62 12.97 5.29
C LYS A 94 -25.48 11.45 5.29
N THR A 95 -26.19 10.82 6.21
CA THR A 95 -26.71 9.45 6.06
C THR A 95 -28.19 9.50 6.37
N VAL A 96 -28.93 10.29 5.60
CA VAL A 96 -30.37 10.05 5.47
C VAL A 96 -30.50 8.95 4.43
N SER A 97 -30.55 7.71 4.91
CA SER A 97 -30.63 6.50 4.07
C SER A 97 -31.92 6.41 3.24
N SER A 98 -32.92 7.24 3.53
CA SER A 98 -34.02 7.57 2.62
C SER A 98 -34.87 8.70 3.19
N VAL A 99 -35.29 9.63 2.34
CA VAL A 99 -36.56 10.34 2.54
C VAL A 99 -37.43 9.97 1.36
N THR A 100 -38.40 9.09 1.57
CA THR A 100 -39.39 8.78 0.55
C THR A 100 -40.38 9.94 0.49
N ALA A 101 -40.19 10.82 -0.48
CA ALA A 101 -41.20 11.79 -0.90
C ALA A 101 -41.40 11.60 -2.41
N GLY A 102 -42.59 11.12 -2.77
CA GLY A 102 -43.19 11.07 -4.11
C GLY A 102 -42.27 11.11 -5.33
N SER A 103 -42.11 9.96 -5.99
CA SER A 103 -41.96 9.80 -7.44
C SER A 103 -40.82 10.49 -8.21
N GLU A 104 -39.89 11.19 -7.56
CA GLU A 104 -38.65 11.66 -8.20
C GLU A 104 -37.43 11.13 -7.45
N SER A 105 -36.77 10.14 -8.03
CA SER A 105 -35.51 9.62 -7.51
C SER A 105 -34.37 10.54 -7.92
N ILE A 106 -33.94 11.43 -7.02
CA ILE A 106 -32.70 12.19 -7.23
C ILE A 106 -31.52 11.29 -6.82
N THR A 107 -30.97 10.56 -7.78
CA THR A 107 -29.71 9.84 -7.59
C THR A 107 -28.58 10.87 -7.57
N TYR A 108 -28.18 11.31 -6.39
CA TYR A 108 -26.90 12.01 -6.24
C TYR A 108 -25.80 10.94 -6.30
N SER A 109 -25.13 10.85 -7.44
CA SER A 109 -23.83 10.19 -7.47
C SER A 109 -22.95 10.92 -6.46
N THR A 110 -22.60 10.22 -5.37
CA THR A 110 -21.45 10.66 -4.57
C THR A 110 -20.30 10.73 -5.58
N GLY A 111 -19.59 11.85 -5.66
CA GLY A 111 -18.52 12.11 -6.64
C GLY A 111 -17.30 11.18 -6.53
N MET A 112 -17.47 9.96 -6.03
CA MET A 112 -16.47 8.90 -5.93
C MET A 112 -16.27 8.15 -7.25
N SER A 113 -16.70 8.70 -8.40
CA SER A 113 -16.67 7.99 -9.68
C SER A 113 -15.30 7.96 -10.37
N ASP A 114 -14.32 8.74 -9.91
CA ASP A 114 -12.94 8.69 -10.45
C ASP A 114 -11.88 8.22 -9.45
N ALA A 115 -12.06 8.43 -8.14
CA ALA A 115 -11.14 7.90 -7.13
C ALA A 115 -11.14 6.37 -7.09
N SER A 116 -12.30 5.74 -7.36
CA SER A 116 -12.50 4.28 -7.38
C SER A 116 -11.88 3.55 -8.58
N LYS A 117 -11.27 4.28 -9.52
CA LYS A 117 -10.57 3.69 -10.69
C LYS A 117 -9.08 3.42 -10.46
N THR A 118 -8.47 3.99 -9.41
CA THR A 118 -7.05 3.72 -9.15
C THR A 118 -6.91 2.38 -8.41
N VAL A 119 -5.90 1.59 -8.80
CA VAL A 119 -5.64 0.27 -8.20
C VAL A 119 -5.43 0.38 -6.68
N TYR A 120 -4.84 1.48 -6.22
CA TYR A 120 -4.63 1.79 -4.81
C TYR A 120 -5.94 2.12 -4.05
N ALA A 121 -6.91 2.78 -4.68
CA ALA A 121 -8.20 3.01 -4.04
C ALA A 121 -9.00 1.71 -3.89
N GLN A 122 -8.90 0.79 -4.84
CA GLN A 122 -9.49 -0.54 -4.71
C GLN A 122 -8.82 -1.36 -3.60
N ALA A 123 -7.48 -1.28 -3.51
CA ALA A 123 -6.72 -1.88 -2.41
C ALA A 123 -7.11 -1.31 -1.04
N CYS A 124 -7.45 -0.01 -0.96
CA CYS A 124 -7.92 0.59 0.29
C CYS A 124 -9.28 0.03 0.76
N MET A 125 -10.14 -0.43 -0.15
CA MET A 125 -11.50 -0.88 0.16
C MET A 125 -11.56 -2.37 0.53
N ASP A 126 -10.71 -3.21 -0.07
CA ASP A 126 -10.68 -4.65 0.19
C ASP A 126 -9.25 -5.13 0.50
N LYS A 127 -9.09 -5.71 1.70
CA LYS A 127 -7.82 -6.28 2.17
C LYS A 127 -7.30 -7.41 1.26
N LYS A 128 -8.18 -8.13 0.55
CA LYS A 128 -7.76 -9.15 -0.42
C LYS A 128 -7.07 -8.50 -1.62
N VAL A 129 -7.61 -7.41 -2.13
CA VAL A 129 -7.05 -6.66 -3.25
C VAL A 129 -5.73 -6.01 -2.85
N GLU A 130 -5.65 -5.47 -1.63
CA GLU A 130 -4.39 -4.98 -1.03
C GLU A 130 -3.30 -6.06 -1.05
N ASN A 131 -3.58 -7.24 -0.50
CA ASN A 131 -2.60 -8.32 -0.43
C ASN A 131 -2.16 -8.78 -1.84
N ILE A 132 -3.08 -8.85 -2.81
CA ILE A 132 -2.74 -9.22 -4.20
C ILE A 132 -1.83 -8.16 -4.83
N LEU A 133 -2.14 -6.88 -4.65
CA LEU A 133 -1.35 -5.77 -5.19
C LEU A 133 0.06 -5.77 -4.62
N ILE A 134 0.19 -5.86 -3.30
CA ILE A 134 1.49 -5.89 -2.61
C ILE A 134 2.31 -7.09 -3.09
N ARG A 135 1.69 -8.26 -3.23
CA ARG A 135 2.37 -9.47 -3.74
C ARG A 135 2.83 -9.31 -5.17
N GLN A 136 2.06 -8.63 -6.03
CA GLN A 136 2.45 -8.37 -7.41
C GLN A 136 3.65 -7.43 -7.47
N ILE A 137 3.61 -6.30 -6.75
CA ILE A 137 4.68 -5.29 -6.69
C ILE A 137 5.98 -5.91 -6.16
N ALA A 138 5.91 -6.63 -5.03
CA ALA A 138 7.07 -7.31 -4.48
C ALA A 138 7.60 -8.40 -5.43
N GLY A 139 6.68 -9.15 -6.06
CA GLY A 139 7.00 -10.22 -6.99
C GLY A 139 7.86 -9.74 -8.16
N GLU A 140 7.54 -8.59 -8.76
CA GLU A 140 8.29 -8.02 -9.90
C GLU A 140 9.80 -7.89 -9.62
N TYR A 141 10.18 -7.52 -8.39
CA TYR A 141 11.59 -7.39 -8.00
C TYR A 141 12.20 -8.71 -7.50
N LEU A 142 11.39 -9.57 -6.87
CA LEU A 142 11.84 -10.84 -6.28
C LEU A 142 11.89 -12.00 -7.29
N TYR A 143 11.35 -11.83 -8.51
CA TYR A 143 11.45 -12.86 -9.55
C TYR A 143 12.91 -13.17 -9.90
N GLY A 144 13.24 -14.46 -9.81
CA GLY A 144 14.59 -14.97 -10.09
C GLY A 144 15.63 -14.54 -9.07
N VAL A 145 15.22 -14.08 -7.89
CA VAL A 145 16.12 -13.90 -6.75
C VAL A 145 16.23 -15.23 -6.01
N THR A 146 17.46 -15.73 -5.92
CA THR A 146 17.80 -16.92 -5.17
C THR A 146 18.44 -16.53 -3.85
N ASP A 147 18.17 -17.34 -2.84
CA ASP A 147 18.90 -17.32 -1.58
C ASP A 147 20.28 -18.00 -1.75
N ASP A 148 21.14 -17.92 -0.74
CA ASP A 148 22.49 -18.52 -0.73
C ASP A 148 22.46 -20.05 -0.96
N SER A 149 21.32 -20.67 -0.65
CA SER A 149 21.02 -22.08 -0.90
C SER A 149 20.63 -22.40 -2.36
N GLY A 150 20.54 -21.39 -3.23
CA GLY A 150 20.12 -21.52 -4.63
C GLY A 150 18.61 -21.66 -4.83
N VAL A 151 17.80 -21.55 -3.77
CA VAL A 151 16.34 -21.65 -3.83
C VAL A 151 15.72 -20.27 -4.09
N CYS A 152 14.74 -20.20 -4.98
CA CYS A 152 14.03 -18.95 -5.27
C CYS A 152 13.24 -18.45 -4.05
N LEU A 153 13.36 -17.16 -3.73
CA LEU A 153 12.67 -16.54 -2.57
C LEU A 153 11.13 -16.64 -2.66
N LEU A 154 10.57 -16.66 -3.87
CA LEU A 154 9.13 -16.80 -4.10
C LEU A 154 8.65 -18.26 -4.15
N TYR A 155 9.53 -19.24 -3.92
CA TYR A 155 9.19 -20.64 -4.01
C TYR A 155 8.42 -21.10 -2.76
N ALA A 156 7.15 -21.42 -2.96
CA ALA A 156 6.23 -21.88 -1.92
C ALA A 156 6.34 -23.39 -1.59
N GLY A 157 7.29 -24.11 -2.20
CA GLY A 157 7.49 -25.55 -2.01
C GLY A 157 8.71 -25.88 -1.15
N ILE A 158 8.72 -27.10 -0.61
CA ILE A 158 9.89 -27.83 -0.13
C ILE A 158 10.09 -29.01 -1.06
#